data_AF-A0A7S2UHD4-F1
#
_entry.id   AF-A0A7S2UHD4-F1
#
_cell.length_a   1.000
_cell.length_b   1.000
_cell.length_c   1.000
_cell.angle_alpha   90.00
_cell.angle_beta   90.00
_cell.angle_gamma   90.00
#
_symmetry.space_group_name_H-M   'P 1'
#
loop_
_entity.id
_entity.type
_entity.pdbx_description
1 polymer ?
#
loop_
_entity_poly.entity_id
_entity_poly.type
_entity_poly.pdbx_seq_one_letter_code
_entity_poly.pdbx_strand_id
1 'polypeptide(L)'
;EVESSMVDPMSTLMDIREHDVPYLVRVCIDLDIRAGAWYTVTPNPGGGVSLTDQDVETKANPTYMAFDIECTKAPLKFPDANVDSIYMISYMVDGQGFLILSRDVVGQDVMDFEYTPKPSYPGPFHIFNELTEEDLIRRFFSEYQRLRPQIVVTYNGDFFDWPFLEQRAAMYGLDIGKELGIERVGGNGKENSGGGEYRGRCCVHLDAFHWVQRDSYLPQGSQGLKAVTKYKLGYDPVEVDPEDMLRYAKERPVHMASYSVSDAVATYYLYEKYVHMFIFSLATIIPMGPEDVLRKGSGTLCEALLMVQACTKDIICPNKQLDPLAKFHDGHLLESETYIGGKVECLETGVYRSDIEYKFELKPTAFQGLIDNVDRDLTFAIEVEGGLDRSKIVNYDEIRCQIVEQL
;
A
#
# COMPACT_ATOMS: atom_id res chain seq x y z
N GLU A 1 0.07 8.51 71.10
CA GLU A 1 -0.53 9.11 69.90
C GLU A 1 0.42 8.86 68.76
N VAL A 2 -0.01 8.14 67.73
CA VAL A 2 0.78 7.93 66.51
C VAL A 2 0.19 8.89 65.50
N GLU A 3 0.88 10.01 65.26
CA GLU A 3 0.54 10.93 64.16
C GLU A 3 0.60 10.14 62.85
N SER A 4 -0.55 9.95 62.20
CA SER A 4 -0.59 9.48 60.82
C SER A 4 -0.04 10.59 59.94
N SER A 5 1.25 10.51 59.58
CA SER A 5 1.82 11.39 58.57
C SER A 5 0.98 11.27 57.30
N MET A 6 0.29 12.33 56.89
CA MET A 6 -0.44 12.35 55.62
C MET A 6 0.57 12.14 54.50
N VAL A 7 0.50 10.98 53.86
CA VAL A 7 1.32 10.67 52.68
C VAL A 7 0.87 11.60 51.55
N ASP A 8 1.82 12.22 50.85
CA ASP A 8 1.55 13.06 49.68
C ASP A 8 0.76 12.25 48.64
N PRO A 9 -0.47 12.66 48.25
CA PRO A 9 -1.28 11.92 47.29
C PRO A 9 -0.57 11.68 45.95
N MET A 10 0.34 12.57 45.54
CA MET A 10 1.10 12.40 44.29
C MET A 10 2.04 11.20 44.34
N SER A 11 2.50 10.82 45.54
CA SER A 11 3.35 9.63 45.72
C SER A 11 2.62 8.31 45.50
N THR A 12 1.28 8.34 45.36
CA THR A 12 0.46 7.15 45.04
C THR A 12 0.26 6.93 43.53
N LEU A 13 0.60 7.91 42.70
CA LEU A 13 0.51 7.80 41.25
C LEU A 13 1.68 6.95 40.73
N MET A 14 1.37 5.78 40.19
CA MET A 14 2.38 4.87 39.63
C MET A 14 2.74 5.24 38.19
N ASP A 15 1.74 5.37 37.33
CA ASP A 15 1.90 5.68 35.90
C ASP A 15 0.55 6.09 35.28
N ILE A 16 0.59 6.61 34.05
CA ILE A 16 -0.57 6.84 33.19
C ILE A 16 -0.64 5.77 32.09
N ARG A 17 -1.84 5.36 31.69
CA ARG A 17 -2.05 4.25 30.75
C ARG A 17 -2.88 4.70 29.56
N GLU A 18 -2.63 4.09 28.41
CA GLU A 18 -3.38 4.33 27.16
C GLU A 18 -3.45 5.80 26.73
N HIS A 19 -2.46 6.59 27.15
CA HIS A 19 -2.43 8.05 26.99
C HIS A 19 -1.97 8.48 25.59
N ASP A 20 -1.35 7.57 24.84
CA ASP A 20 -0.79 7.78 23.51
C ASP A 20 -1.59 7.07 22.40
N VAL A 21 -2.77 6.54 22.71
CA VAL A 21 -3.69 5.96 21.73
C VAL A 21 -4.26 7.09 20.86
N PRO A 22 -4.10 7.05 19.52
CA PRO A 22 -4.68 8.07 18.66
C PRO A 22 -6.20 8.15 18.83
N TYR A 23 -6.74 9.36 18.90
CA TYR A 23 -8.16 9.60 19.18
C TYR A 23 -9.09 8.83 18.22
N LEU A 24 -8.80 8.86 16.91
CA LEU A 24 -9.62 8.14 15.92
C LEU A 24 -9.58 6.62 16.13
N VAL A 25 -8.40 6.08 16.45
CA VAL A 25 -8.23 4.65 16.76
C VAL A 25 -9.04 4.28 18.00
N ARG A 26 -8.98 5.10 19.05
CA ARG A 26 -9.80 4.94 20.27
C ARG A 26 -11.29 4.88 19.94
N VAL A 27 -11.79 5.85 19.16
CA VAL A 27 -13.21 5.89 18.75
C VAL A 27 -13.59 4.62 17.95
N CYS A 28 -12.75 4.21 17.00
CA CYS A 28 -12.99 3.01 16.19
C CYS A 28 -12.98 1.73 17.03
N ILE A 29 -12.11 1.62 18.03
CA ILE A 29 -12.06 0.47 18.94
C ILE A 29 -13.30 0.46 19.84
N ASP A 30 -13.56 1.54 20.57
CA ASP A 30 -14.59 1.59 21.61
C ASP A 30 -16.01 1.48 21.05
N LEU A 31 -16.24 2.05 19.85
CA LEU A 31 -17.54 2.01 19.17
C LEU A 31 -17.65 0.87 18.15
N ASP A 32 -16.62 0.03 18.04
CA ASP A 32 -16.50 -1.03 17.05
C ASP A 32 -16.76 -0.60 15.60
N ILE A 33 -16.26 0.57 15.24
CA ILE A 33 -16.40 1.16 13.90
C ILE A 33 -15.18 0.78 13.05
N ARG A 34 -15.45 0.34 11.83
CA ARG A 34 -14.47 -0.06 10.81
C ARG A 34 -14.80 0.59 9.47
N ALA A 35 -13.78 1.11 8.80
CA ALA A 35 -13.94 1.66 7.46
C ALA A 35 -14.18 0.53 6.45
N GLY A 36 -14.91 0.81 5.37
CA GLY A 36 -15.24 -0.19 4.36
C GLY A 36 -16.40 -1.15 4.72
N ALA A 37 -17.07 -0.90 5.85
CA ALA A 37 -18.33 -1.57 6.22
C ALA A 37 -19.53 -0.63 6.04
N TRP A 38 -20.71 -1.20 5.82
CA TRP A 38 -21.97 -0.47 5.83
C TRP A 38 -22.50 -0.29 7.26
N TYR A 39 -23.16 0.83 7.52
CA TYR A 39 -23.82 1.12 8.79
C TYR A 39 -25.12 1.88 8.56
N THR A 40 -26.12 1.61 9.38
CA THR A 40 -27.29 2.47 9.55
C THR A 40 -26.95 3.61 10.51
N VAL A 41 -27.02 4.85 10.03
CA VAL A 41 -26.73 6.04 10.84
C VAL A 41 -28.04 6.58 11.43
N THR A 42 -28.18 6.55 12.75
CA THR A 42 -29.37 7.07 13.45
C THR A 42 -29.00 8.27 14.33
N PRO A 43 -29.65 9.44 14.18
CA PRO A 43 -29.39 10.59 15.03
C PRO A 43 -29.95 10.36 16.45
N ASN A 44 -29.16 10.72 17.46
CA ASN A 44 -29.58 10.57 18.86
C ASN A 44 -30.34 11.82 19.34
N PRO A 45 -31.41 11.67 20.15
CA PRO A 45 -32.18 12.81 20.68
C PRO A 45 -31.38 13.85 21.47
N GLY A 46 -30.23 13.46 22.04
CA GLY A 46 -29.32 14.32 22.80
C GLY A 46 -28.15 14.89 22.00
N GLY A 47 -28.11 14.69 20.69
CA GLY A 47 -26.98 15.01 19.82
C GLY A 47 -26.05 13.82 19.55
N GLY A 48 -25.36 13.86 18.41
CA GLY A 48 -24.53 12.76 17.91
C GLY A 48 -25.32 11.73 17.09
N VAL A 49 -24.64 10.65 16.71
CA VAL A 49 -25.19 9.55 15.90
C VAL A 49 -24.81 8.20 16.48
N SER A 50 -25.66 7.19 16.30
CA SER A 50 -25.35 5.78 16.52
C SER A 50 -25.22 5.07 15.18
N LEU A 51 -24.24 4.16 15.08
CA LEU A 51 -24.06 3.29 13.92
C LEU A 51 -24.51 1.87 14.31
N THR A 52 -25.42 1.28 13.53
CA THR A 52 -25.92 -0.10 13.72
C THR A 52 -25.86 -0.88 12.42
N ASP A 53 -26.21 -2.18 12.48
CA ASP A 53 -26.35 -3.05 11.30
C ASP A 53 -25.07 -3.13 10.45
N GLN A 54 -23.94 -3.39 11.11
CA GLN A 54 -22.65 -3.52 10.43
C GLN A 54 -22.69 -4.65 9.40
N ASP A 55 -22.39 -4.33 8.14
CA ASP A 55 -22.22 -5.30 7.07
C ASP A 55 -20.86 -5.11 6.40
N VAL A 56 -20.05 -6.16 6.45
CA VAL A 56 -18.70 -6.23 5.86
C VAL A 56 -18.66 -7.04 4.57
N GLU A 57 -19.73 -7.76 4.22
CA GLU A 57 -19.78 -8.62 3.05
C GLU A 57 -20.05 -7.80 1.79
N THR A 58 -21.04 -6.90 1.84
CA THR A 58 -21.38 -6.06 0.70
C THR A 58 -20.37 -4.93 0.54
N LYS A 59 -19.81 -4.78 -0.67
CA LYS A 59 -18.81 -3.74 -0.97
C LYS A 59 -19.46 -2.56 -1.68
N ALA A 60 -19.07 -1.35 -1.28
CA ALA A 60 -19.42 -0.14 -2.01
C ALA A 60 -18.65 -0.06 -3.33
N ASN A 61 -19.17 0.74 -4.27
CA ASN A 61 -18.50 1.05 -5.53
C ASN A 61 -18.23 2.57 -5.61
N PRO A 62 -17.19 3.07 -4.91
CA PRO A 62 -16.86 4.49 -4.93
C PRO A 62 -16.27 4.89 -6.28
N THR A 63 -16.50 6.14 -6.71
CA THR A 63 -15.77 6.75 -7.81
C THR A 63 -14.33 6.96 -7.40
N TYR A 64 -13.40 6.40 -8.16
CA TYR A 64 -11.96 6.60 -7.97
C TYR A 64 -11.33 7.23 -9.21
N MET A 65 -10.41 8.15 -8.96
CA MET A 65 -9.65 8.86 -9.98
C MET A 65 -8.17 8.56 -9.77
N ALA A 66 -7.50 8.00 -10.77
CA ALA A 66 -6.05 7.86 -10.76
C ALA A 66 -5.43 8.93 -11.66
N PHE A 67 -4.41 9.66 -11.21
CA PHE A 67 -3.74 10.66 -12.03
C PHE A 67 -2.22 10.60 -11.88
N ASP A 68 -1.55 11.16 -12.88
CA ASP A 68 -0.10 11.30 -12.99
C ASP A 68 0.22 12.63 -13.72
N ILE A 69 1.36 13.25 -13.39
CA ILE A 69 1.77 14.53 -13.98
C ILE A 69 3.13 14.43 -14.69
N GLU A 70 3.25 15.18 -15.78
CA GLU A 70 4.52 15.36 -16.49
C GLU A 70 5.01 16.79 -16.39
N CYS A 71 6.27 16.93 -15.98
CA CYS A 71 6.88 18.23 -15.70
C CYS A 71 8.09 18.48 -16.60
N THR A 72 8.32 19.74 -16.96
CA THR A 72 9.59 20.12 -17.56
C THR A 72 10.73 19.85 -16.57
N LYS A 73 11.94 19.70 -17.10
CA LYS A 73 13.13 19.58 -16.27
C LYS A 73 14.36 20.09 -17.00
N ALA A 74 15.34 20.54 -16.22
CA ALA A 74 16.67 20.77 -16.74
C ALA A 74 17.40 19.44 -17.05
N PRO A 75 18.32 19.41 -18.03
CA PRO A 75 19.11 18.21 -18.34
C PRO A 75 19.88 17.70 -17.12
N LEU A 76 19.85 16.39 -16.90
CA LEU A 76 20.53 15.68 -15.80
C LEU A 76 20.13 16.15 -14.38
N LYS A 77 19.01 16.84 -14.25
CA LYS A 77 18.43 17.28 -12.97
C LYS A 77 17.03 16.72 -12.79
N PHE A 78 16.60 16.67 -11.54
CA PHE A 78 15.20 16.47 -11.17
C PHE A 78 14.38 17.74 -11.48
N PRO A 79 13.07 17.60 -11.77
CA PRO A 79 12.17 18.73 -11.86
C PRO A 79 12.17 19.58 -10.58
N ASP A 80 12.18 20.91 -10.73
CA ASP A 80 12.08 21.86 -9.62
C ASP A 80 10.87 22.77 -9.85
N ALA A 81 9.84 22.60 -9.02
CA ALA A 81 8.58 23.32 -9.16
C ALA A 81 8.73 24.85 -9.12
N ASN A 82 9.82 25.42 -8.61
CA ASN A 82 10.06 26.87 -8.68
C ASN A 82 10.30 27.39 -10.10
N VAL A 83 10.87 26.57 -10.99
CA VAL A 83 11.35 26.99 -12.31
C VAL A 83 10.74 26.16 -13.45
N ASP A 84 10.40 24.91 -13.18
CA ASP A 84 9.80 23.98 -14.12
C ASP A 84 8.28 24.04 -14.09
N SER A 85 7.63 23.63 -15.19
CA SER A 85 6.18 23.72 -15.38
C SER A 85 5.56 22.34 -15.65
N ILE A 86 4.30 22.15 -15.25
CA ILE A 86 3.49 20.99 -15.61
C ILE A 86 3.04 21.17 -17.06
N TYR A 87 3.25 20.15 -17.90
CA TYR A 87 2.81 20.20 -19.30
C TYR A 87 1.82 19.10 -19.70
N MET A 88 1.68 18.04 -18.90
CA MET A 88 0.60 17.06 -19.04
C MET A 88 0.09 16.63 -17.66
N ILE A 89 -1.23 16.41 -17.57
CA ILE A 89 -1.87 15.68 -16.47
C ILE A 89 -2.76 14.63 -17.11
N SER A 90 -2.38 13.37 -16.95
CA SER A 90 -3.20 12.23 -17.37
C SER A 90 -4.00 11.71 -16.18
N TYR A 91 -5.25 11.35 -16.40
CA TYR A 91 -6.07 10.74 -15.36
C TYR A 91 -7.11 9.78 -15.91
N MET A 92 -7.54 8.85 -15.08
CA MET A 92 -8.63 7.92 -15.37
C MET A 92 -9.66 7.91 -14.27
N VAL A 93 -10.93 7.82 -14.66
CA VAL A 93 -12.08 7.70 -13.78
C VAL A 93 -13.12 6.80 -14.43
N ASP A 94 -13.65 5.83 -13.68
CA ASP A 94 -14.68 4.88 -14.15
C ASP A 94 -14.36 4.21 -15.51
N GLY A 95 -13.07 3.94 -15.78
CA GLY A 95 -12.58 3.33 -17.03
C GLY A 95 -12.45 4.28 -18.22
N GLN A 96 -12.80 5.56 -18.07
CA GLN A 96 -12.57 6.60 -19.07
C GLN A 96 -11.29 7.38 -18.74
N GLY A 97 -10.39 7.47 -19.71
CA GLY A 97 -9.18 8.27 -19.62
C GLY A 97 -9.37 9.70 -20.12
N PHE A 98 -8.57 10.60 -19.56
CA PHE A 98 -8.46 11.99 -19.95
C PHE A 98 -7.00 12.42 -19.90
N LEU A 99 -6.61 13.31 -20.81
CA LEU A 99 -5.31 13.95 -20.80
C LEU A 99 -5.51 15.45 -20.97
N ILE A 100 -4.98 16.24 -20.04
CA ILE A 100 -4.89 17.69 -20.20
C ILE A 100 -3.44 18.00 -20.54
N LEU A 101 -3.22 18.77 -21.59
CA LEU A 101 -1.87 19.18 -22.00
C LEU A 101 -1.76 20.69 -22.19
N SER A 102 -0.56 21.23 -22.00
CA SER A 102 -0.25 22.64 -22.19
C SER A 102 0.48 22.86 -23.52
N ARG A 103 -0.11 23.69 -24.39
CA ARG A 103 0.46 24.09 -25.70
C ARG A 103 1.68 25.01 -25.56
N ASP A 104 1.98 25.52 -24.37
CA ASP A 104 3.23 26.25 -24.08
C ASP A 104 4.47 25.36 -24.26
N VAL A 105 4.35 24.06 -23.97
CA VAL A 105 5.46 23.10 -24.04
C VAL A 105 5.27 22.08 -25.15
N VAL A 106 4.05 21.58 -25.31
CA VAL A 106 3.73 20.57 -26.33
C VAL A 106 3.81 21.22 -27.72
N GLY A 107 4.28 20.51 -28.75
CA GLY A 107 4.52 21.10 -30.09
C GLY A 107 3.28 21.29 -30.98
N GLN A 108 2.33 20.36 -30.92
CA GLN A 108 1.06 20.41 -31.66
C GLN A 108 -0.09 19.86 -30.80
N ASP A 109 -1.32 20.16 -31.21
CA ASP A 109 -2.51 19.56 -30.61
C ASP A 109 -2.48 18.03 -30.77
N VAL A 110 -2.99 17.34 -29.75
CA VAL A 110 -3.18 15.89 -29.75
C VAL A 110 -4.67 15.60 -29.78
N MET A 111 -5.07 14.73 -30.70
CA MET A 111 -6.45 14.28 -30.86
C MET A 111 -6.76 13.12 -29.91
N ASP A 112 -8.04 12.93 -29.60
CA ASP A 112 -8.55 11.73 -28.90
C ASP A 112 -8.00 10.45 -29.51
N PHE A 113 -7.52 9.56 -28.64
CA PHE A 113 -6.94 8.28 -29.02
C PHE A 113 -7.21 7.22 -27.95
N GLU A 114 -6.88 5.97 -28.27
CA GLU A 114 -7.04 4.85 -27.36
C GLU A 114 -5.67 4.24 -27.04
N TYR A 115 -5.39 4.03 -25.76
CA TYR A 115 -4.27 3.26 -25.25
C TYR A 115 -4.80 2.05 -24.46
N THR A 116 -4.94 0.92 -25.15
CA THR A 116 -5.43 -0.34 -24.58
C THR A 116 -4.32 -1.40 -24.64
N PRO A 117 -3.46 -1.52 -23.61
CA PRO A 117 -2.33 -2.45 -23.63
C PRO A 117 -2.78 -3.92 -23.58
N LYS A 118 -3.96 -4.19 -23.01
CA LYS A 118 -4.63 -5.49 -23.03
C LYS A 118 -6.14 -5.29 -23.12
N PRO A 119 -6.91 -6.25 -23.65
CA PRO A 119 -8.38 -6.18 -23.64
C PRO A 119 -9.00 -6.00 -22.24
N SER A 120 -8.31 -6.45 -21.19
CA SER A 120 -8.73 -6.27 -19.79
C SER A 120 -8.49 -4.86 -19.24
N TYR A 121 -7.72 -4.03 -19.95
CA TYR A 121 -7.28 -2.70 -19.55
C TYR A 121 -7.62 -1.67 -20.64
N PRO A 122 -8.92 -1.45 -20.93
CA PRO A 122 -9.32 -0.44 -21.91
C PRO A 122 -8.92 0.96 -21.46
N GLY A 123 -8.39 1.76 -22.37
CA GLY A 123 -8.01 3.15 -22.09
C GLY A 123 -8.40 4.07 -23.23
N PRO A 124 -9.69 4.38 -23.44
CA PRO A 124 -10.08 5.48 -24.32
C PRO A 124 -9.72 6.81 -23.65
N PHE A 125 -9.08 7.74 -24.38
CA PHE A 125 -8.67 9.04 -23.85
C PHE A 125 -9.29 10.21 -24.60
N HIS A 126 -9.93 11.10 -23.84
CA HIS A 126 -10.33 12.44 -24.30
C HIS A 126 -9.24 13.46 -23.97
N ILE A 127 -8.85 14.27 -24.96
CA ILE A 127 -7.71 15.18 -24.83
C ILE A 127 -8.17 16.63 -24.75
N PHE A 128 -7.72 17.34 -23.73
CA PHE A 128 -7.88 18.78 -23.57
C PHE A 128 -6.56 19.48 -23.91
N ASN A 129 -6.57 20.22 -25.02
CA ASN A 129 -5.42 21.01 -25.47
C ASN A 129 -5.55 22.44 -24.93
N GLU A 130 -5.03 22.68 -23.73
CA GLU A 130 -5.09 23.99 -23.07
C GLU A 130 -3.89 24.86 -23.49
N LEU A 131 -4.09 26.18 -23.58
CA LEU A 131 -3.07 27.08 -24.11
C LEU A 131 -1.87 27.17 -23.18
N THR A 132 -2.11 27.35 -21.88
CA THR A 132 -1.07 27.59 -20.88
C THR A 132 -1.07 26.56 -19.75
N GLU A 133 0.00 26.53 -18.94
CA GLU A 133 0.02 25.74 -17.69
C GLU A 133 -1.11 26.18 -16.72
N GLU A 134 -1.40 27.48 -16.63
CA GLU A 134 -2.49 27.97 -15.77
C GLU A 134 -3.85 27.41 -16.21
N ASP A 135 -4.12 27.43 -17.53
CA ASP A 135 -5.35 26.86 -18.09
C ASP A 135 -5.44 25.36 -17.85
N LEU A 136 -4.32 24.63 -17.96
CA LEU A 136 -4.21 23.20 -17.64
C LEU A 136 -4.57 22.91 -16.17
N ILE A 137 -4.02 23.68 -15.22
CA ILE A 137 -4.29 23.48 -13.79
C ILE A 137 -5.76 23.82 -13.48
N ARG A 138 -6.28 24.92 -14.04
CA ARG A 138 -7.70 25.30 -13.89
C ARG A 138 -8.65 24.26 -14.47
N ARG A 139 -8.30 23.67 -15.63
CA ARG A 139 -9.04 22.56 -16.23
C ARG A 139 -9.05 21.36 -15.30
N PHE A 140 -7.90 20.97 -14.76
CA PHE A 140 -7.79 19.85 -13.83
C PHE A 140 -8.69 20.05 -12.60
N PHE A 141 -8.68 21.25 -12.01
CA PHE A 141 -9.54 21.55 -10.85
C PHE A 141 -11.03 21.51 -11.20
N SER A 142 -11.42 22.09 -12.35
CA SER A 142 -12.79 22.03 -12.83
C SER A 142 -13.25 20.59 -13.06
N GLU A 143 -12.39 19.73 -13.62
CA GLU A 143 -12.71 18.32 -13.87
C GLU A 143 -12.79 17.53 -12.56
N TYR A 144 -11.87 17.77 -11.62
CA TYR A 144 -11.91 17.18 -10.29
C TYR A 144 -13.21 17.53 -9.55
N GLN A 145 -13.60 18.81 -9.56
CA GLN A 145 -14.86 19.29 -8.96
C GLN A 145 -16.10 18.73 -9.67
N ARG A 146 -16.03 18.52 -10.99
CA ARG A 146 -17.11 17.89 -11.78
C ARG A 146 -17.27 16.41 -11.41
N LEU A 147 -16.17 15.69 -11.32
CA LEU A 147 -16.12 14.24 -11.09
C LEU A 147 -16.37 13.87 -9.62
N ARG A 148 -15.98 14.73 -8.67
CA ARG A 148 -16.12 14.52 -7.22
C ARG A 148 -15.62 13.13 -6.78
N PRO A 149 -14.36 12.76 -7.10
CA PRO A 149 -13.84 11.44 -6.77
C PRO A 149 -13.86 11.23 -5.25
N GLN A 150 -14.31 10.07 -4.80
CA GLN A 150 -14.24 9.69 -3.38
C GLN A 150 -12.87 9.10 -3.03
N ILE A 151 -12.15 8.60 -4.03
CA ILE A 151 -10.79 8.08 -3.89
C ILE A 151 -9.92 8.71 -4.97
N VAL A 152 -8.77 9.21 -4.58
CA VAL A 152 -7.73 9.69 -5.50
C VAL A 152 -6.51 8.80 -5.38
N VAL A 153 -5.96 8.39 -6.51
CA VAL A 153 -4.85 7.44 -6.58
C VAL A 153 -3.72 8.06 -7.38
N THR A 154 -2.50 7.88 -6.90
CA THR A 154 -1.28 8.28 -7.59
C THR A 154 -0.23 7.18 -7.44
N TYR A 155 0.92 7.36 -8.08
CA TYR A 155 2.10 6.55 -7.84
C TYR A 155 3.27 7.44 -7.41
N ASN A 156 3.62 7.42 -6.12
CA ASN A 156 4.59 8.33 -5.50
C ASN A 156 4.14 9.81 -5.49
N GLY A 157 2.82 10.03 -5.44
CA GLY A 157 2.22 11.36 -5.48
C GLY A 157 2.39 12.18 -4.21
N ASP A 158 2.56 11.53 -3.05
CA ASP A 158 2.86 12.25 -1.81
C ASP A 158 4.22 13.00 -1.88
N PHE A 159 5.17 12.48 -2.66
CA PHE A 159 6.53 13.02 -2.75
C PHE A 159 6.82 13.79 -4.06
N PHE A 160 5.97 13.68 -5.07
CA PHE A 160 6.16 14.33 -6.36
C PHE A 160 4.92 15.08 -6.84
N ASP A 161 3.87 14.36 -7.25
CA ASP A 161 2.73 14.93 -7.98
C ASP A 161 2.01 16.04 -7.21
N TRP A 162 1.62 15.77 -5.96
CA TRP A 162 0.88 16.73 -5.15
C TRP A 162 1.72 17.94 -4.73
N PRO A 163 2.95 17.80 -4.19
CA PRO A 163 3.81 18.95 -3.91
C PRO A 163 4.06 19.82 -5.13
N PHE A 164 4.29 19.21 -6.29
CA PHE A 164 4.56 19.95 -7.52
C PHE A 164 3.30 20.71 -7.95
N LEU A 165 2.14 20.06 -7.99
CA LEU A 165 0.87 20.70 -8.32
C LEU A 165 0.51 21.83 -7.35
N GLU A 166 0.69 21.64 -6.04
CA GLU A 166 0.46 22.66 -5.01
C GLU A 166 1.30 23.92 -5.29
N GLN A 167 2.61 23.73 -5.50
CA GLN A 167 3.54 24.84 -5.69
C GLN A 167 3.28 25.57 -7.02
N ARG A 168 3.00 24.85 -8.11
CA ARG A 168 2.64 25.45 -9.41
C ARG A 168 1.31 26.19 -9.35
N ALA A 169 0.29 25.61 -8.73
CA ALA A 169 -1.00 26.26 -8.54
C ALA A 169 -0.86 27.58 -7.74
N ALA A 170 -0.03 27.59 -6.69
CA ALA A 170 0.19 28.77 -5.88
C ALA A 170 0.81 29.95 -6.66
N MET A 171 1.65 29.69 -7.68
CA MET A 171 2.19 30.76 -8.54
C MET A 171 1.12 31.47 -9.38
N TYR A 172 0.01 30.79 -9.67
CA TYR A 172 -1.15 31.36 -10.36
C TYR A 172 -2.23 31.87 -9.38
N GLY A 173 -1.91 31.97 -8.09
CA GLY A 173 -2.84 32.40 -7.05
C GLY A 173 -3.95 31.39 -6.76
N LEU A 174 -3.75 30.12 -7.09
CA LEU A 174 -4.68 29.03 -6.84
C LEU A 174 -4.28 28.25 -5.59
N ASP A 175 -5.27 27.80 -4.83
CA ASP A 175 -5.09 27.13 -3.54
C ASP A 175 -5.74 25.73 -3.63
N ILE A 176 -4.91 24.68 -3.65
CA ILE A 176 -5.40 23.30 -3.82
C ILE A 176 -6.33 22.86 -2.69
N GLY A 177 -6.14 23.36 -1.47
CA GLY A 177 -6.98 23.04 -0.33
C GLY A 177 -8.36 23.64 -0.47
N LYS A 178 -8.46 24.89 -0.97
CA LYS A 178 -9.75 25.52 -1.27
C LYS A 178 -10.45 24.90 -2.48
N GLU A 179 -9.70 24.56 -3.52
CA GLU A 179 -10.27 24.09 -4.79
C GLU A 179 -10.66 22.60 -4.76
N LEU A 180 -9.83 21.76 -4.12
CA LEU A 180 -9.97 20.29 -4.15
C LEU A 180 -10.30 19.70 -2.77
N GLY A 181 -10.07 20.44 -1.68
CA GLY A 181 -10.16 19.90 -0.33
C GLY A 181 -9.03 18.92 0.01
N ILE A 182 -7.90 19.01 -0.70
CA ILE A 182 -6.67 18.25 -0.46
C ILE A 182 -5.68 19.13 0.29
N GLU A 183 -5.17 18.65 1.42
CA GLU A 183 -4.23 19.38 2.25
C GLU A 183 -3.03 18.50 2.60
N ARG A 184 -1.86 19.15 2.75
CA ARG A 184 -0.67 18.48 3.27
C ARG A 184 -0.80 18.27 4.78
N VAL A 185 -0.74 17.01 5.21
CA VAL A 185 -0.81 16.55 6.59
C VAL A 185 0.54 15.94 6.99
N GLY A 186 0.98 16.20 8.23
CA GLY A 186 2.26 15.67 8.72
C GLY A 186 3.45 16.46 8.17
N GLY A 187 3.68 17.61 8.79
CA GLY A 187 4.75 18.54 8.42
C GLY A 187 4.81 19.65 9.45
N ASN A 188 5.10 19.30 10.70
CA ASN A 188 5.48 20.34 11.66
C ASN A 188 6.69 21.03 11.06
N GLY A 189 6.63 22.35 10.85
CA GLY A 189 7.72 23.18 10.31
C GLY A 189 9.00 23.22 11.17
N LYS A 190 9.33 22.11 11.85
CA LYS A 190 10.47 21.87 12.73
C LYS A 190 11.25 20.61 12.40
N GLU A 191 10.86 19.81 11.41
CA GLU A 191 11.67 18.67 10.96
C GLU A 191 12.07 18.84 9.50
N ASN A 192 13.37 19.02 9.27
CA ASN A 192 14.05 19.03 7.98
C ASN A 192 14.14 17.63 7.34
N SER A 193 13.17 16.76 7.63
CA SER A 193 13.01 15.44 7.03
C SER A 193 11.93 15.57 5.97
N GLY A 194 12.31 15.67 4.70
CA GLY A 194 11.37 15.85 3.58
C GLY A 194 10.30 14.75 3.54
N GLY A 195 9.04 15.15 3.44
CA GLY A 195 7.89 14.27 3.21
C GLY A 195 6.69 14.65 4.08
N GLY A 196 5.71 15.34 3.50
CA GLY A 196 4.36 15.38 4.09
C GLY A 196 3.41 14.64 3.16
N GLU A 197 2.36 14.06 3.73
CA GLU A 197 1.36 13.31 3.00
C GLU A 197 0.24 14.26 2.56
N TYR A 198 -0.33 14.06 1.37
CA TYR A 198 -1.51 14.81 0.95
C TYR A 198 -2.74 13.97 1.26
N ARG A 199 -3.69 14.56 1.99
CA ARG A 199 -4.93 13.89 2.40
C ARG A 199 -6.13 14.75 2.05
N GLY A 200 -7.24 14.09 1.72
CA GLY A 200 -8.47 14.77 1.38
C GLY A 200 -9.41 14.92 2.56
N ARG A 201 -10.15 16.02 2.60
CA ARG A 201 -11.24 16.23 3.58
C ARG A 201 -12.47 15.38 3.25
N CYS A 202 -12.78 15.24 1.96
CA CYS A 202 -13.98 14.56 1.46
C CYS A 202 -13.66 13.37 0.54
N CYS A 203 -12.37 13.07 0.35
CA CYS A 203 -11.89 11.92 -0.42
C CYS A 203 -10.68 11.32 0.30
N VAL A 204 -10.35 10.08 -0.04
CA VAL A 204 -9.14 9.42 0.46
C VAL A 204 -8.07 9.42 -0.63
N HIS A 205 -6.84 9.79 -0.26
CA HIS A 205 -5.70 9.72 -1.16
C HIS A 205 -4.92 8.42 -0.90
N LEU A 206 -4.88 7.55 -1.91
CA LEU A 206 -4.19 6.26 -1.86
C LEU A 206 -3.01 6.27 -2.83
N ASP A 207 -1.83 6.57 -2.30
CA ASP A 207 -0.57 6.45 -3.05
C ASP A 207 -0.18 4.98 -3.19
N ALA A 208 -0.33 4.43 -4.39
CA ALA A 208 -0.08 3.02 -4.68
C ALA A 208 1.38 2.61 -4.42
N PHE A 209 2.32 3.56 -4.37
CA PHE A 209 3.72 3.27 -4.11
C PHE A 209 3.95 2.74 -2.68
N HIS A 210 3.16 3.17 -1.70
CA HIS A 210 3.23 2.60 -0.34
C HIS A 210 2.84 1.12 -0.29
N TRP A 211 1.81 0.74 -1.05
CA TRP A 211 1.46 -0.68 -1.22
C TRP A 211 2.58 -1.45 -1.91
N VAL A 212 3.22 -0.85 -2.92
CA VAL A 212 4.37 -1.47 -3.60
C VAL A 212 5.50 -1.75 -2.63
N GLN A 213 5.87 -0.78 -1.80
CA GLN A 213 6.97 -0.91 -0.86
C GLN A 213 6.69 -1.94 0.24
N ARG A 214 5.45 -1.98 0.76
CA ARG A 214 5.10 -2.80 1.93
C ARG A 214 4.60 -4.19 1.58
N ASP A 215 3.72 -4.29 0.58
CA ASP A 215 2.84 -5.46 0.40
C ASP A 215 3.03 -6.16 -0.95
N SER A 216 3.72 -5.56 -1.94
CA SER A 216 3.85 -6.17 -3.27
C SER A 216 4.77 -7.38 -3.32
N TYR A 217 5.64 -7.55 -2.33
CA TYR A 217 6.69 -8.58 -2.28
C TYR A 217 7.72 -8.46 -3.42
N LEU A 218 7.81 -7.29 -4.07
CA LEU A 218 8.79 -7.02 -5.12
C LEU A 218 10.13 -6.57 -4.51
N PRO A 219 11.26 -6.99 -5.11
CA PRO A 219 12.57 -6.49 -4.70
C PRO A 219 12.67 -4.99 -4.95
N GLN A 220 13.44 -4.28 -4.13
CA GLN A 220 13.55 -2.81 -4.19
C GLN A 220 13.92 -2.29 -5.58
N GLY A 221 14.79 -2.99 -6.33
CA GLY A 221 15.16 -2.63 -7.70
C GLY A 221 14.05 -2.76 -8.74
N SER A 222 12.88 -3.31 -8.37
CA SER A 222 11.71 -3.51 -9.24
C SER A 222 10.47 -2.79 -8.72
N GLN A 223 10.64 -1.79 -7.87
CA GLN A 223 9.55 -0.97 -7.30
C GLN A 223 9.27 0.30 -8.11
N GLY A 224 9.84 0.47 -9.31
CA GLY A 224 9.40 1.55 -10.21
C GLY A 224 8.12 1.16 -10.96
N LEU A 225 7.28 2.14 -11.30
CA LEU A 225 5.97 1.93 -11.95
C LEU A 225 6.07 0.96 -13.14
N LYS A 226 7.06 1.14 -14.02
CA LYS A 226 7.29 0.26 -15.18
C LYS A 226 7.47 -1.21 -14.80
N ALA A 227 8.35 -1.49 -13.85
CA ALA A 227 8.61 -2.85 -13.38
C ALA A 227 7.38 -3.43 -12.68
N VAL A 228 6.71 -2.63 -11.85
CA VAL A 228 5.47 -3.04 -11.17
C VAL A 228 4.38 -3.40 -12.19
N THR A 229 4.18 -2.59 -13.23
CA THR A 229 3.24 -2.86 -14.32
C THR A 229 3.57 -4.17 -15.03
N LYS A 230 4.85 -4.41 -15.33
CA LYS A 230 5.29 -5.68 -15.93
C LYS A 230 5.00 -6.87 -15.04
N TYR A 231 5.35 -6.81 -13.75
CA TYR A 231 5.20 -7.94 -12.82
C TYR A 231 3.77 -8.18 -12.35
N LYS A 232 2.97 -7.12 -12.18
CA LYS A 232 1.61 -7.19 -11.61
C LYS A 232 0.53 -7.14 -12.69
N LEU A 233 0.65 -6.30 -13.71
CA LEU A 233 -0.36 -6.18 -14.77
C LEU A 233 -0.02 -7.04 -16.01
N GLY A 234 1.23 -7.46 -16.15
CA GLY A 234 1.68 -8.44 -17.13
C GLY A 234 1.78 -7.89 -18.55
N TYR A 235 2.03 -6.59 -18.72
CA TYR A 235 2.36 -5.96 -20.00
C TYR A 235 3.52 -5.00 -19.82
N ASP A 236 4.22 -4.67 -20.92
CA ASP A 236 5.28 -3.67 -20.92
C ASP A 236 4.66 -2.29 -21.22
N PRO A 237 4.70 -1.33 -20.27
CA PRO A 237 4.19 0.02 -20.50
C PRO A 237 5.08 0.80 -21.49
N VAL A 238 4.59 1.96 -21.94
CA VAL A 238 5.38 2.82 -22.83
C VAL A 238 6.58 3.36 -22.06
N GLU A 239 7.75 3.35 -22.68
CA GLU A 239 8.96 3.86 -22.06
C GLU A 239 9.54 5.03 -22.84
N VAL A 240 9.75 6.14 -22.13
CA VAL A 240 10.52 7.29 -22.59
C VAL A 240 11.66 7.51 -21.60
N ASP A 241 12.84 7.87 -22.11
CA ASP A 241 13.96 8.30 -21.27
C ASP A 241 13.63 9.69 -20.69
N PRO A 242 13.76 9.91 -19.37
CA PRO A 242 13.50 11.21 -18.75
C PRO A 242 14.21 12.39 -19.43
N GLU A 243 15.41 12.20 -19.97
CA GLU A 243 16.15 13.26 -20.68
C GLU A 243 15.55 13.60 -22.06
N ASP A 244 14.78 12.69 -22.65
CA ASP A 244 14.13 12.88 -23.94
C ASP A 244 12.71 13.44 -23.83
N MET A 245 12.07 13.40 -22.66
CA MET A 245 10.67 13.78 -22.45
C MET A 245 10.37 15.19 -22.98
N LEU A 246 11.17 16.19 -22.61
CA LEU A 246 10.96 17.58 -23.03
C LEU A 246 11.16 17.78 -24.54
N ARG A 247 12.12 17.06 -25.13
CA ARG A 247 12.33 17.07 -26.58
C ARG A 247 11.15 16.43 -27.30
N TYR A 248 10.67 15.29 -26.81
CA TYR A 248 9.54 14.58 -27.39
C TYR A 248 8.21 15.32 -27.21
N ALA A 249 8.01 16.07 -26.12
CA ALA A 249 6.85 16.95 -25.99
C ALA A 249 6.75 17.94 -27.17
N LYS A 250 7.89 18.44 -27.68
CA LYS A 250 7.94 19.37 -28.82
C LYS A 250 7.93 18.68 -30.17
N GLU A 251 8.78 17.66 -30.35
CA GLU A 251 9.02 17.02 -31.65
C GLU A 251 8.06 15.86 -31.95
N ARG A 252 7.59 15.16 -30.91
CA ARG A 252 6.79 13.91 -31.00
C ARG A 252 5.65 13.89 -29.96
N PRO A 253 4.76 14.89 -29.94
CA PRO A 253 3.78 15.05 -28.85
C PRO A 253 2.78 13.90 -28.71
N VAL A 254 2.40 13.23 -29.81
CA VAL A 254 1.52 12.04 -29.72
C VAL A 254 2.21 10.88 -28.99
N HIS A 255 3.52 10.71 -29.18
CA HIS A 255 4.29 9.69 -28.47
C HIS A 255 4.44 10.04 -27.00
N MET A 256 4.69 11.32 -26.68
CA MET A 256 4.73 11.80 -25.30
C MET A 256 3.36 11.66 -24.60
N ALA A 257 2.27 11.99 -25.30
CA ALA A 257 0.92 11.77 -24.81
C ALA A 257 0.65 10.28 -24.55
N SER A 258 1.12 9.38 -25.44
CA SER A 258 1.01 7.94 -25.25
C SER A 258 1.76 7.44 -24.01
N TYR A 259 2.89 8.06 -23.66
CA TYR A 259 3.63 7.78 -22.42
C TYR A 259 2.83 8.23 -21.19
N SER A 260 2.40 9.49 -21.16
CA SER A 260 1.68 10.05 -20.01
C SER A 260 0.38 9.29 -19.73
N VAL A 261 -0.38 8.91 -20.76
CA VAL A 261 -1.59 8.07 -20.56
C VAL A 261 -1.26 6.64 -20.15
N SER A 262 -0.08 6.12 -20.52
CA SER A 262 0.36 4.77 -20.11
C SER A 262 0.53 4.69 -18.60
N ASP A 263 1.09 5.73 -17.99
CA ASP A 263 1.31 5.80 -16.54
C ASP A 263 -0.02 5.96 -15.77
N ALA A 264 -0.98 6.73 -16.29
CA ALA A 264 -2.34 6.78 -15.73
C ALA A 264 -3.07 5.43 -15.84
N VAL A 265 -3.00 4.74 -16.99
CA VAL A 265 -3.57 3.39 -17.16
C VAL A 265 -2.94 2.40 -16.21
N ALA A 266 -1.62 2.40 -16.10
CA ALA A 266 -0.88 1.54 -15.18
C ALA A 266 -1.31 1.78 -13.73
N THR A 267 -1.35 3.04 -13.29
CA THR A 267 -1.72 3.42 -11.92
C THR A 267 -3.17 3.05 -11.62
N TYR A 268 -4.10 3.35 -12.53
CA TYR A 268 -5.52 3.02 -12.38
C TYR A 268 -5.77 1.53 -12.22
N TYR A 269 -5.22 0.70 -13.13
CA TYR A 269 -5.44 -0.74 -13.10
C TYR A 269 -4.62 -1.46 -12.03
N LEU A 270 -3.44 -0.94 -11.65
CA LEU A 270 -2.70 -1.44 -10.49
C LEU A 270 -3.56 -1.28 -9.23
N TYR A 271 -4.16 -0.10 -9.06
CA TYR A 271 -5.04 0.16 -7.94
C TYR A 271 -6.28 -0.74 -7.97
N GLU A 272 -6.99 -0.79 -9.10
CA GLU A 272 -8.23 -1.57 -9.23
C GLU A 272 -7.98 -3.06 -8.94
N LYS A 273 -6.91 -3.64 -9.49
CA LYS A 273 -6.64 -5.09 -9.39
C LYS A 273 -6.00 -5.50 -8.07
N TYR A 274 -5.16 -4.65 -7.48
CA TYR A 274 -4.31 -5.06 -6.36
C TYR A 274 -4.55 -4.27 -5.07
N VAL A 275 -4.76 -2.96 -5.15
CA VAL A 275 -4.76 -2.09 -3.97
C VAL A 275 -6.16 -1.93 -3.38
N HIS A 276 -7.17 -1.68 -4.21
CA HIS A 276 -8.53 -1.33 -3.76
C HIS A 276 -9.10 -2.37 -2.79
N MET A 277 -9.33 -3.60 -3.27
CA MET A 277 -9.93 -4.65 -2.44
C MET A 277 -9.05 -5.03 -1.26
N PHE A 278 -7.72 -4.97 -1.41
CA PHE A 278 -6.79 -5.30 -0.33
C PHE A 278 -6.89 -4.31 0.84
N ILE A 279 -6.75 -3.00 0.55
CA ILE A 279 -6.76 -1.96 1.58
C ILE A 279 -8.14 -1.84 2.23
N PHE A 280 -9.21 -1.81 1.45
CA PHE A 280 -10.56 -1.70 2.02
C PHE A 280 -10.98 -2.97 2.78
N SER A 281 -10.51 -4.16 2.40
CA SER A 281 -10.75 -5.37 3.21
C SER A 281 -9.98 -5.32 4.53
N LEU A 282 -8.71 -4.89 4.54
CA LEU A 282 -7.96 -4.71 5.78
C LEU A 282 -8.59 -3.66 6.70
N ALA A 283 -9.14 -2.58 6.13
CA ALA A 283 -9.83 -1.54 6.88
C ALA A 283 -11.12 -2.04 7.57
N THR A 284 -11.70 -3.16 7.12
CA THR A 284 -12.87 -3.77 7.79
C THR A 284 -12.53 -4.43 9.13
N ILE A 285 -11.25 -4.69 9.41
CA ILE A 285 -10.81 -5.32 10.67
C ILE A 285 -9.86 -4.42 11.49
N ILE A 286 -9.08 -3.57 10.82
CA ILE A 286 -8.17 -2.62 11.47
C ILE A 286 -8.96 -1.36 11.86
N PRO A 287 -8.83 -0.85 13.10
CA PRO A 287 -9.57 0.33 13.58
C PRO A 287 -8.93 1.65 13.06
N MET A 288 -8.75 1.77 11.75
CA MET A 288 -8.13 2.91 11.08
C MET A 288 -8.78 3.20 9.72
N GLY A 289 -8.62 4.44 9.22
CA GLY A 289 -9.01 4.80 7.87
C GLY A 289 -8.10 4.15 6.80
N PRO A 290 -8.57 4.02 5.54
CA PRO A 290 -7.83 3.34 4.48
C PRO A 290 -6.46 4.00 4.17
N GLU A 291 -6.35 5.31 4.33
CA GLU A 291 -5.09 6.05 4.17
C GLU A 291 -4.03 5.61 5.19
N ASP A 292 -4.41 5.43 6.46
CA ASP A 292 -3.51 4.95 7.52
C ASP A 292 -3.21 3.46 7.36
N VAL A 293 -4.21 2.66 6.96
CA VAL A 293 -4.03 1.23 6.63
C VAL A 293 -3.04 1.05 5.49
N LEU A 294 -2.99 1.96 4.52
CA LEU A 294 -2.03 1.93 3.42
C LEU A 294 -0.62 2.37 3.87
N ARG A 295 -0.50 3.44 4.66
CA ARG A 295 0.78 4.11 4.95
C ARG A 295 1.53 3.58 6.15
N LYS A 296 0.83 3.11 7.20
CA LYS A 296 1.49 2.66 8.44
C LYS A 296 2.24 1.34 8.23
N GLY A 297 3.32 1.15 9.00
CA GLY A 297 4.05 -0.12 9.00
C GLY A 297 3.18 -1.30 9.47
N SER A 298 3.44 -2.49 8.94
CA SER A 298 2.70 -3.71 9.29
C SER A 298 2.69 -4.00 10.80
N GLY A 299 3.79 -3.70 11.50
CA GLY A 299 3.86 -3.80 12.96
C GLY A 299 2.81 -2.94 13.69
N THR A 300 2.57 -1.71 13.22
CA THR A 300 1.54 -0.82 13.77
C THR A 300 0.13 -1.33 13.46
N LEU A 301 -0.08 -1.97 12.31
CA LEU A 301 -1.36 -2.61 11.99
C LEU A 301 -1.64 -3.79 12.95
N CYS A 302 -0.61 -4.60 13.24
CA CYS A 302 -0.69 -5.67 14.23
C CYS A 302 -0.96 -5.14 15.64
N GLU A 303 -0.29 -4.06 16.05
CA GLU A 303 -0.54 -3.40 17.34
C GLU A 303 -2.02 -3.01 17.49
N ALA A 304 -2.61 -2.39 16.47
CA ALA A 304 -4.01 -1.99 16.50
C ALA A 304 -4.98 -3.17 16.57
N LEU A 305 -4.70 -4.27 15.86
CA LEU A 305 -5.49 -5.51 15.97
C LEU A 305 -5.41 -6.11 17.39
N LEU A 306 -4.23 -6.08 18.01
CA LEU A 306 -4.05 -6.53 19.40
C LEU A 306 -4.78 -5.63 20.39
N MET A 307 -4.78 -4.31 20.18
CA MET A 307 -5.53 -3.36 21.01
C MET A 307 -7.04 -3.60 20.94
N VAL A 308 -7.59 -3.91 19.77
CA VAL A 308 -9.00 -4.33 19.64
C VAL A 308 -9.27 -5.54 20.54
N GLN A 309 -8.46 -6.59 20.41
CA GLN A 309 -8.64 -7.83 21.19
C GLN A 309 -8.46 -7.62 22.70
N ALA A 310 -7.53 -6.74 23.11
CA ALA A 310 -7.32 -6.38 24.50
C ALA A 310 -8.53 -5.63 25.06
N CYS A 311 -9.05 -4.63 24.33
CA CYS A 311 -10.23 -3.88 24.72
C CYS A 311 -11.47 -4.78 24.85
N THR A 312 -11.71 -5.69 23.89
CA THR A 312 -12.84 -6.64 23.95
C THR A 312 -12.75 -7.58 25.16
N LYS A 313 -11.55 -7.83 25.68
CA LYS A 313 -11.30 -8.72 26.83
C LYS A 313 -11.08 -7.96 28.14
N ASP A 314 -11.31 -6.64 28.16
CA ASP A 314 -11.09 -5.77 29.32
C ASP A 314 -9.64 -5.85 29.86
N ILE A 315 -8.67 -5.91 28.93
CA ILE A 315 -7.24 -5.96 29.23
C ILE A 315 -6.64 -4.58 28.94
N ILE A 316 -6.06 -3.95 29.96
CA ILE A 316 -5.39 -2.64 29.83
C ILE A 316 -4.15 -2.78 28.95
N CYS A 317 -4.06 -1.98 27.89
CA CYS A 317 -2.92 -1.98 26.98
C CYS A 317 -1.65 -1.48 27.72
N PRO A 318 -0.51 -2.20 27.63
CA PRO A 318 0.75 -1.73 28.20
C PRO A 318 1.22 -0.44 27.51
N ASN A 319 1.97 0.38 28.23
CA ASN A 319 2.67 1.52 27.63
C ASN A 319 3.72 1.01 26.63
N LYS A 320 4.05 1.83 25.63
CA LYS A 320 5.10 1.51 24.66
C LYS A 320 6.41 1.22 25.37
N GLN A 321 7.13 0.23 24.84
CA GLN A 321 8.44 -0.12 25.37
C GLN A 321 9.41 1.05 25.17
N LEU A 322 10.04 1.46 26.26
CA LEU A 322 11.16 2.40 26.25
C LEU A 322 12.44 1.62 26.45
N ASP A 323 13.32 1.65 25.47
CA ASP A 323 14.63 1.01 25.63
C ASP A 323 15.46 1.81 26.65
N PRO A 324 16.06 1.14 27.64
CA PRO A 324 16.93 1.80 28.60
C PRO A 324 18.16 2.39 27.91
N LEU A 325 18.61 3.55 28.38
CA LEU A 325 19.76 4.28 27.79
C LEU A 325 21.04 3.44 27.71
N ALA A 326 21.22 2.50 28.65
CA ALA A 326 22.34 1.59 28.66
C ALA A 326 21.92 0.26 29.29
N LYS A 327 22.34 -0.85 28.68
CA LYS A 327 22.23 -2.20 29.24
C LYS A 327 23.63 -2.77 29.45
N PHE A 328 23.83 -3.49 30.54
CA PHE A 328 25.11 -4.13 30.84
C PHE A 328 24.91 -5.64 30.99
N HIS A 329 25.86 -6.41 30.48
CA HIS A 329 25.96 -7.85 30.68
C HIS A 329 27.38 -8.21 31.12
N ASP A 330 27.53 -8.91 32.23
CA ASP A 330 28.83 -9.26 32.84
C ASP A 330 29.78 -8.06 33.01
N GLY A 331 29.25 -6.90 33.36
CA GLY A 331 30.02 -5.67 33.54
C GLY A 331 30.42 -4.94 32.25
N HIS A 332 30.01 -5.45 31.08
CA HIS A 332 30.27 -4.82 29.78
C HIS A 332 29.01 -4.13 29.27
N LEU A 333 29.18 -2.93 28.69
CA LEU A 333 28.10 -2.22 28.02
C LEU A 333 27.70 -2.99 26.74
N LEU A 334 26.41 -3.27 26.59
CA LEU A 334 25.88 -3.84 25.36
C LEU A 334 25.70 -2.74 24.32
N GLU A 335 26.31 -2.93 23.14
CA GLU A 335 26.06 -2.08 21.98
C GLU A 335 24.69 -2.37 21.35
N SER A 336 24.35 -3.66 21.24
CA SER A 336 23.03 -4.12 20.80
C SER A 336 22.68 -5.44 21.49
N GLU A 337 21.38 -5.70 21.64
CA GLU A 337 20.84 -6.94 22.18
C GLU A 337 19.87 -7.52 21.16
N THR A 338 20.11 -8.76 20.75
CA THR A 338 19.26 -9.48 19.78
C THR A 338 19.28 -10.97 20.06
N TYR A 339 18.41 -11.72 19.40
CA TYR A 339 18.33 -13.17 19.48
C TYR A 339 18.90 -13.81 18.22
N ILE A 340 19.26 -15.11 18.30
CA ILE A 340 19.68 -15.88 17.13
C ILE A 340 18.47 -16.01 16.19
N GLY A 341 18.59 -15.47 14.98
CA GLY A 341 17.54 -15.49 13.96
C GLY A 341 17.46 -16.81 13.19
N GLY A 342 16.95 -16.75 11.96
CA GLY A 342 16.84 -17.91 11.08
C GLY A 342 18.20 -18.50 10.68
N LYS A 343 18.28 -19.84 10.62
CA LYS A 343 19.45 -20.56 10.12
C LYS A 343 19.42 -20.61 8.59
N VAL A 344 20.48 -20.13 7.95
CA VAL A 344 20.63 -20.17 6.49
C VAL A 344 21.87 -20.99 6.14
N GLU A 345 21.71 -22.03 5.30
CA GLU A 345 22.79 -22.91 4.86
C GLU A 345 22.78 -23.05 3.34
N CYS A 346 23.95 -22.88 2.72
CA CYS A 346 24.19 -23.26 1.33
C CYS A 346 25.07 -24.50 1.35
N LEU A 347 24.44 -25.68 1.24
CA LEU A 347 25.12 -26.97 1.34
C LEU A 347 25.95 -27.28 0.10
N GLU A 348 25.39 -26.97 -1.07
CA GLU A 348 26.03 -27.20 -2.35
C GLU A 348 25.71 -26.07 -3.33
N THR A 349 26.61 -25.87 -4.29
CA THR A 349 26.47 -24.90 -5.37
C THR A 349 26.68 -25.59 -6.71
N GLY A 350 25.81 -25.37 -7.67
CA GLY A 350 25.94 -26.00 -8.99
C GLY A 350 24.70 -25.87 -9.85
N VAL A 351 24.75 -26.50 -11.03
CA VAL A 351 23.61 -26.61 -11.94
C VAL A 351 22.93 -27.95 -11.68
N TYR A 352 21.72 -27.89 -11.11
CA TYR A 352 20.88 -29.06 -10.86
C TYR A 352 19.71 -29.04 -11.85
N ARG A 353 19.55 -30.11 -12.63
CA ARG A 353 18.59 -30.27 -13.71
C ARG A 353 18.12 -31.72 -13.75
N SER A 354 16.85 -31.93 -14.05
CA SER A 354 16.24 -33.26 -14.10
C SER A 354 16.79 -34.17 -15.20
N ASP A 355 17.47 -33.62 -16.20
CA ASP A 355 18.04 -34.35 -17.34
C ASP A 355 19.54 -34.65 -17.21
N ILE A 356 20.13 -34.42 -16.04
CA ILE A 356 21.53 -34.73 -15.73
C ILE A 356 21.55 -35.79 -14.63
N GLU A 357 22.39 -36.81 -14.79
CA GLU A 357 22.56 -37.84 -13.76
C GLU A 357 23.40 -37.31 -12.59
N TYR A 358 23.00 -37.67 -11.37
CA TYR A 358 23.68 -37.30 -10.14
C TYR A 358 24.12 -38.54 -9.37
N LYS A 359 25.27 -38.44 -8.70
CA LYS A 359 25.71 -39.46 -7.76
C LYS A 359 25.05 -39.21 -6.40
N PHE A 360 24.21 -40.14 -5.95
CA PHE A 360 23.64 -40.13 -4.61
C PHE A 360 24.41 -41.09 -3.70
N GLU A 361 24.82 -40.61 -2.53
CA GLU A 361 25.37 -41.45 -1.46
C GLU A 361 24.29 -41.69 -0.41
N LEU A 362 23.53 -42.76 -0.65
CA LEU A 362 22.38 -43.15 0.16
C LEU A 362 22.83 -43.87 1.45
N LYS A 363 22.13 -43.61 2.56
CA LYS A 363 22.38 -44.25 3.86
C LYS A 363 21.32 -45.32 4.13
N PRO A 364 21.62 -46.63 4.01
CA PRO A 364 20.63 -47.71 4.16
C PRO A 364 19.85 -47.67 5.48
N THR A 365 20.50 -47.24 6.56
CA THR A 365 19.86 -47.10 7.88
C THR A 365 18.75 -46.05 7.90
N ALA A 366 18.83 -45.01 7.06
CA ALA A 366 17.77 -44.02 6.93
C ALA A 366 16.55 -44.60 6.18
N PHE A 367 16.77 -45.38 5.12
CA PHE A 367 15.71 -46.06 4.37
C PHE A 367 14.98 -47.08 5.23
N GLN A 368 15.70 -47.88 6.00
CA GLN A 368 15.07 -48.80 6.96
C GLN A 368 14.18 -48.03 7.95
N GLY A 369 14.65 -46.87 8.45
CA GLY A 369 13.85 -46.01 9.30
C GLY A 369 12.57 -45.51 8.63
N LEU A 370 12.57 -45.22 7.32
CA LEU A 370 11.36 -44.83 6.57
C LEU A 370 10.40 -46.02 6.41
N ILE A 371 10.93 -47.20 6.05
CA ILE A 371 10.13 -48.42 5.89
C ILE A 371 9.45 -48.80 7.21
N ASP A 372 10.18 -48.75 8.33
CA ASP A 372 9.66 -49.08 9.66
C ASP A 372 8.55 -48.12 10.09
N ASN A 373 8.58 -46.86 9.61
CA ASN A 373 7.60 -45.82 9.95
C ASN A 373 6.53 -45.61 8.88
N VAL A 374 6.52 -46.37 7.78
CA VAL A 374 5.65 -46.12 6.62
C VAL A 374 4.16 -46.07 7.01
N ASP A 375 3.73 -46.97 7.89
CA ASP A 375 2.33 -47.01 8.34
C ASP A 375 1.94 -45.81 9.19
N ARG A 376 2.88 -45.31 10.01
CA ARG A 376 2.68 -44.09 10.81
C ARG A 376 2.54 -42.89 9.90
N ASP A 377 3.45 -42.74 8.94
CA ASP A 377 3.52 -41.56 8.08
C ASP A 377 2.34 -41.51 7.09
N LEU A 378 1.94 -42.66 6.53
CA LEU A 378 0.73 -42.73 5.70
C LEU A 378 -0.54 -42.45 6.49
N THR A 379 -0.64 -42.93 7.73
CA THR A 379 -1.79 -42.61 8.59
C THR A 379 -1.85 -41.12 8.87
N PHE A 380 -0.72 -40.48 9.18
CA PHE A 380 -0.64 -39.03 9.39
C PHE A 380 -1.08 -38.26 8.13
N ALA A 381 -0.57 -38.64 6.96
CA ALA A 381 -0.93 -38.00 5.69
C ALA A 381 -2.43 -38.10 5.39
N ILE A 382 -3.06 -39.23 5.71
CA ILE A 382 -4.49 -39.45 5.45
C ILE A 382 -5.36 -38.71 6.48
N GLU A 383 -5.07 -38.90 7.76
CA GLU A 383 -5.94 -38.44 8.85
C GLU A 383 -5.71 -36.98 9.23
N VAL A 384 -4.44 -36.57 9.28
CA VAL A 384 -4.07 -35.21 9.72
C VAL A 384 -4.00 -34.26 8.55
N GLU A 385 -3.25 -34.60 7.48
CA GLU A 385 -3.12 -33.71 6.33
C GLU A 385 -4.34 -33.77 5.42
N GLY A 386 -4.87 -34.97 5.18
CA GLY A 386 -6.04 -35.19 4.33
C GLY A 386 -7.38 -35.01 5.04
N GLY A 387 -7.43 -35.06 6.37
CA GLY A 387 -8.68 -34.99 7.13
C GLY A 387 -9.63 -36.17 6.86
N LEU A 388 -9.11 -37.29 6.35
CA LEU A 388 -9.87 -38.47 5.97
C LEU A 388 -9.67 -39.59 6.98
N ASP A 389 -10.68 -40.45 7.14
CA ASP A 389 -10.53 -41.65 7.95
C ASP A 389 -9.76 -42.71 7.15
N ARG A 390 -8.63 -43.19 7.70
CA ARG A 390 -7.82 -44.26 7.08
C ARG A 390 -8.65 -45.49 6.74
N SER A 391 -9.68 -45.82 7.53
CA SER A 391 -10.52 -46.99 7.27
C SER A 391 -11.30 -46.91 5.95
N LYS A 392 -11.42 -45.72 5.36
CA LYS A 392 -12.15 -45.48 4.10
C LYS A 392 -11.24 -45.52 2.87
N ILE A 393 -9.93 -45.71 3.07
CA ILE A 393 -8.95 -45.74 1.99
C ILE A 393 -8.82 -47.17 1.46
N VAL A 394 -9.33 -47.38 0.24
CA VAL A 394 -9.43 -48.70 -0.39
C VAL A 394 -8.11 -49.22 -0.96
N ASN A 395 -7.19 -48.33 -1.30
CA ASN A 395 -5.90 -48.63 -1.92
C ASN A 395 -4.72 -48.45 -0.94
N TYR A 396 -4.99 -48.42 0.37
CA TYR A 396 -3.96 -48.16 1.38
C TYR A 396 -2.81 -49.17 1.28
N ASP A 397 -3.13 -50.46 1.28
CA ASP A 397 -2.12 -51.53 1.25
C ASP A 397 -1.35 -51.55 -0.08
N GLU A 398 -2.02 -51.23 -1.20
CA GLU A 398 -1.40 -51.14 -2.52
C GLU A 398 -0.34 -50.04 -2.54
N ILE A 399 -0.70 -48.81 -2.16
CA ILE A 399 0.21 -47.67 -2.16
C ILE A 399 1.35 -47.87 -1.15
N ARG A 400 1.04 -48.41 0.03
CA ARG A 400 2.05 -48.77 1.04
C ARG A 400 3.09 -49.72 0.46
N CYS A 401 2.66 -50.78 -0.22
CA CYS A 401 3.59 -51.75 -0.81
C CYS A 401 4.42 -51.13 -1.93
N GLN A 402 3.82 -50.32 -2.81
CA GLN A 402 4.53 -49.61 -3.87
C GLN A 402 5.61 -48.66 -3.33
N ILE A 403 5.33 -47.95 -2.23
CA ILE A 403 6.30 -47.06 -1.58
C ILE A 403 7.47 -47.88 -1.00
N VAL A 404 7.17 -48.96 -0.28
CA VAL A 404 8.21 -49.82 0.32
C VAL A 404 9.06 -50.51 -0.75
N GLU A 405 8.50 -50.82 -1.92
CA GLU A 405 9.27 -51.42 -3.04
C GLU A 405 10.24 -50.43 -3.70
N GLN A 406 9.94 -49.13 -3.68
CA GLN A 406 10.79 -48.08 -4.24
C GLN A 406 11.88 -47.58 -3.27
N LEU A 407 11.72 -47.84 -1.97
CA LEU A 407 12.67 -47.50 -0.89
C LEU A 407 13.69 -48.63 -0.68
#